data_AF-A0A5J5J474-F1
#
_entry.id   AF-A0A5J5J474-F1
#
_cell.length_a   1.000
_cell.length_b   1.000
_cell.length_c   1.000
_cell.angle_alpha   90.00
_cell.angle_beta   90.00
_cell.angle_gamma   90.00
#
_symmetry.space_group_name_H-M   'P 1'
#
loop_
_entity.id
_entity.type
_entity.pdbx_description
1 polymer ?
#
loop_
_entity_poly.entity_id
_entity_poly.type
_entity_poly.pdbx_seq_one_letter_code
_entity_poly.pdbx_strand_id
1 'polypeptide(L)'
;MMTQGTSVTADLRRLIAEDRLSAHALQAMTQIDAGKLDGLLTDTSSLAAQSKRGEHALLPEESARISVLTAQLAYGMDIDDDERLRGIVESLTAECGLTLRNIARLTGLDIEDLGMALTDPGSLPSETKYILALRGSHLINAVNLARPR
;
A
#
# COMPACT_ATOMS: atom_id res chain seq x y z
N MET A 1 -18.56 -1.40 16.05
CA MET A 1 -17.68 -2.09 15.09
C MET A 1 -18.45 -2.21 13.78
N MET A 2 -18.45 -1.14 12.97
CA MET A 2 -19.13 -1.14 11.68
C MET A 2 -18.12 -1.48 10.60
N THR A 3 -18.29 -2.65 10.00
CA THR A 3 -17.74 -3.04 8.71
C THR A 3 -18.24 -2.06 7.65
N GLN A 4 -17.48 -0.98 7.40
CA GLN A 4 -17.63 -0.26 6.13
C GLN A 4 -16.97 -1.10 5.05
N GLY A 5 -17.74 -2.06 4.52
CA GLY A 5 -17.43 -2.69 3.26
C GLY A 5 -17.68 -1.69 2.14
N THR A 6 -16.87 -0.64 2.05
CA THR A 6 -16.76 0.15 0.83
C THR A 6 -16.33 -0.81 -0.25
N SER A 7 -17.14 -0.96 -1.29
CA SER A 7 -16.82 -1.84 -2.40
C SER A 7 -15.48 -1.39 -2.99
N VAL A 8 -14.49 -2.29 -3.09
CA VAL A 8 -13.20 -2.04 -3.74
C VAL A 8 -13.39 -1.39 -5.12
N THR A 9 -14.43 -1.80 -5.83
CA THR A 9 -14.84 -1.20 -7.10
C THR A 9 -15.27 0.26 -6.97
N ALA A 10 -16.01 0.61 -5.92
CA ALA A 10 -16.44 1.99 -5.68
C ALA A 10 -15.25 2.90 -5.34
N ASP A 11 -14.30 2.43 -4.54
CA ASP A 11 -13.08 3.17 -4.22
C ASP A 11 -12.19 3.36 -5.46
N LEU A 12 -12.01 2.32 -6.29
CA LEU A 12 -11.28 2.45 -7.55
C LEU A 12 -11.95 3.44 -8.50
N ARG A 13 -13.27 3.38 -8.66
CA ARG A 13 -14.01 4.34 -9.51
C ARG A 13 -13.83 5.76 -9.02
N ARG A 14 -13.87 5.98 -7.70
CA ARG A 14 -13.63 7.28 -7.09
C ARG A 14 -12.21 7.79 -7.36
N LEU A 15 -11.19 6.94 -7.16
CA LEU A 15 -9.78 7.28 -7.44
C LEU A 15 -9.56 7.68 -8.91
N ILE A 16 -10.24 7.00 -9.85
CA ILE A 16 -10.18 7.33 -11.28
C ILE A 16 -10.95 8.61 -11.60
N ALA A 17 -12.15 8.78 -11.03
CA ALA A 17 -12.97 9.98 -11.25
C ALA A 17 -12.32 11.26 -10.72
N GLU A 18 -11.51 11.15 -9.66
CA GLU A 18 -10.74 12.25 -9.07
C GLU A 18 -9.37 12.46 -9.74
N ASP A 19 -9.08 11.78 -10.85
CA ASP A 19 -7.81 11.85 -11.60
C ASP A 19 -6.56 11.48 -10.75
N ARG A 20 -6.76 10.74 -9.65
CA ARG A 20 -5.67 10.26 -8.77
C ARG A 20 -5.06 8.95 -9.26
N LEU A 21 -5.76 8.22 -10.12
CA LEU A 21 -5.31 6.96 -10.69
C LEU A 21 -5.87 6.82 -12.12
N SER A 22 -5.01 6.54 -13.11
CA SER A 22 -5.48 6.21 -14.45
C SER A 22 -5.72 4.70 -14.59
N ALA A 23 -6.64 4.31 -15.49
CA ALA A 23 -6.87 2.90 -15.81
C ALA A 23 -5.60 2.22 -16.33
N HIS A 24 -4.77 2.95 -17.09
CA HIS A 24 -3.48 2.47 -17.56
C HIS A 24 -2.50 2.22 -16.40
N ALA A 25 -2.42 3.13 -15.43
CA ALA A 25 -1.59 2.93 -14.25
C ALA A 25 -2.07 1.73 -13.42
N LEU A 26 -3.38 1.57 -13.21
CA LEU A 26 -3.96 0.41 -12.53
C LEU A 26 -3.58 -0.91 -13.22
N GLN A 27 -3.66 -0.95 -14.56
CA GLN A 27 -3.23 -2.09 -15.36
C GLN A 27 -1.73 -2.38 -15.17
N ALA A 28 -0.89 -1.35 -15.28
CA ALA A 28 0.56 -1.51 -15.13
C ALA A 28 0.96 -1.97 -13.72
N MET A 29 0.30 -1.49 -12.67
CA MET A 29 0.58 -1.85 -11.28
C MET A 29 0.11 -3.28 -10.95
N THR A 30 -1.05 -3.68 -11.45
CA THR A 30 -1.64 -4.98 -11.11
C THR A 30 -1.25 -6.10 -12.08
N GLN A 31 -0.82 -5.76 -13.30
CA GLN A 31 -0.59 -6.68 -14.41
C GLN A 31 -1.84 -7.53 -14.75
N ILE A 32 -3.03 -7.01 -14.44
CA ILE A 32 -4.31 -7.65 -14.77
C ILE A 32 -4.75 -7.17 -16.14
N ASP A 33 -5.33 -8.08 -16.93
CA ASP A 33 -5.83 -7.77 -18.27
C ASP A 33 -6.83 -6.61 -18.25
N ALA A 34 -6.74 -5.73 -19.26
CA ALA A 34 -7.59 -4.55 -19.36
C ALA A 34 -9.07 -4.90 -19.45
N GLY A 35 -9.45 -5.98 -20.15
CA GLY A 35 -10.84 -6.42 -20.25
C GLY A 35 -11.41 -6.88 -18.90
N LYS A 36 -10.58 -7.48 -18.03
CA LYS A 36 -10.97 -7.83 -16.65
C LYS A 36 -11.15 -6.59 -15.78
N LEU A 37 -10.24 -5.61 -15.90
CA LEU A 37 -10.34 -4.34 -15.16
C LEU A 37 -11.56 -3.53 -15.60
N ASP A 38 -11.83 -3.46 -16.90
CA ASP A 38 -13.03 -2.81 -17.44
C ASP A 38 -14.30 -3.53 -16.96
N GLY A 39 -14.32 -4.86 -16.99
CA GLY A 39 -15.41 -5.67 -16.46
C GLY A 39 -15.66 -5.47 -14.95
N LEU A 40 -14.61 -5.17 -14.18
CA LEU A 40 -14.70 -4.79 -12.77
C LEU A 40 -15.28 -3.38 -12.60
N LEU A 41 -14.82 -2.43 -13.42
CA LEU A 41 -15.18 -1.01 -13.32
C LEU A 41 -16.54 -0.68 -13.95
N THR A 42 -17.09 -1.52 -14.82
CA THR A 42 -18.41 -1.29 -15.45
C THR A 42 -19.55 -1.70 -14.53
N ASP A 43 -20.62 -0.90 -14.47
CA ASP A 43 -21.75 -1.11 -13.55
C ASP A 43 -22.54 -2.40 -13.80
N THR A 44 -22.81 -3.12 -12.71
CA THR A 44 -23.45 -4.45 -12.65
C THR A 44 -24.96 -4.50 -12.94
N SER A 45 -25.57 -3.38 -13.32
CA SER A 45 -27.05 -3.28 -13.41
C SER A 45 -27.65 -3.78 -14.73
N SER A 46 -26.85 -4.32 -15.66
CA SER A 46 -27.31 -4.82 -16.95
C SER A 46 -27.17 -6.35 -17.04
N LEU A 47 -28.25 -7.04 -17.43
CA LEU A 47 -28.27 -8.50 -17.67
C LEU A 47 -27.23 -8.93 -18.73
N ALA A 48 -26.86 -8.05 -19.67
CA ALA A 48 -25.80 -8.30 -20.66
C ALA A 48 -24.38 -8.19 -20.06
N ALA A 49 -24.20 -7.39 -19.00
CA ALA A 49 -22.93 -7.28 -18.27
C ALA A 49 -22.66 -8.51 -17.40
N GLN A 50 -23.71 -9.19 -16.92
CA GLN A 50 -23.58 -10.41 -16.11
C GLN A 50 -23.07 -11.61 -16.91
N SER A 51 -23.48 -11.76 -18.17
CA SER A 51 -22.96 -12.82 -19.06
C SER A 51 -21.49 -12.62 -19.46
N LYS A 52 -21.03 -11.38 -19.64
CA LYS A 52 -19.60 -11.07 -19.91
C LYS A 52 -18.71 -11.23 -18.68
N ARG A 53 -19.28 -11.16 -17.47
CA ARG A 53 -18.54 -11.27 -16.20
C ARG A 53 -17.92 -12.64 -15.97
N GLY A 54 -18.50 -13.69 -16.56
CA GLY A 54 -17.96 -15.06 -16.47
C GLY A 54 -16.67 -15.27 -17.25
N GLU A 55 -16.50 -14.59 -18.39
CA GLU A 55 -15.28 -14.66 -19.21
C GLU A 55 -14.15 -13.77 -18.68
N HIS A 56 -14.50 -12.70 -17.96
CA HIS A 56 -13.55 -11.72 -17.41
C HIS A 56 -13.46 -11.72 -15.88
N ALA A 57 -13.79 -12.85 -15.24
CA ALA A 57 -13.71 -12.97 -13.79
C ALA A 57 -12.26 -12.88 -13.29
N LEU A 58 -12.06 -12.12 -12.21
CA LEU A 58 -10.79 -12.07 -11.51
C LEU A 58 -10.54 -13.39 -10.78
N LEU A 59 -9.31 -13.89 -10.87
CA LEU A 59 -8.83 -14.96 -10.01
C LEU A 59 -8.79 -14.48 -8.55
N PRO A 60 -8.87 -15.37 -7.55
CA PRO A 60 -8.81 -14.99 -6.14
C PRO A 60 -7.58 -14.14 -5.78
N GLU A 61 -6.41 -14.49 -6.34
CA GLU A 61 -5.16 -13.74 -6.15
C GLU A 61 -5.21 -12.35 -6.81
N GLU A 62 -5.83 -12.22 -7.99
CA GLU A 62 -6.02 -10.93 -8.66
C GLU A 62 -6.94 -10.02 -7.84
N SER A 63 -8.02 -10.59 -7.29
CA SER A 63 -8.96 -9.89 -6.40
C SER A 63 -8.29 -9.42 -5.11
N ALA A 64 -7.47 -10.28 -4.48
CA ALA A 64 -6.72 -9.92 -3.27
C ALA A 64 -5.72 -8.78 -3.54
N ARG A 65 -4.93 -8.87 -4.64
CA ARG A 65 -3.97 -7.83 -5.02
C ARG A 65 -4.65 -6.49 -5.30
N ILE A 66 -5.76 -6.48 -6.04
CA ILE A 66 -6.54 -5.26 -6.30
C ILE A 66 -7.08 -4.68 -4.99
N SER A 67 -7.62 -5.52 -4.12
CA SER A 67 -8.20 -5.07 -2.84
C SER A 67 -7.15 -4.40 -1.96
N VAL A 68 -5.97 -5.00 -1.83
CA VAL A 68 -4.84 -4.43 -1.07
C VAL A 68 -4.38 -3.11 -1.69
N LEU A 69 -4.16 -3.08 -3.02
CA LEU A 69 -3.73 -1.85 -3.70
C LEU A 69 -4.74 -0.72 -3.51
N THR A 70 -6.03 -1.02 -3.68
CA THR A 70 -7.10 -0.04 -3.53
C THR A 70 -7.14 0.53 -2.11
N ALA A 71 -7.03 -0.33 -1.10
CA ALA A 71 -7.01 0.11 0.30
C ALA A 71 -5.82 1.06 0.57
N GLN A 72 -4.63 0.72 0.06
CA GLN A 72 -3.43 1.54 0.21
C GLN A 72 -3.56 2.90 -0.50
N LEU A 73 -4.17 2.95 -1.69
CA LEU A 73 -4.34 4.21 -2.43
C LEU A 73 -5.50 5.06 -1.89
N ALA A 74 -6.56 4.43 -1.40
CA ALA A 74 -7.77 5.12 -0.95
C ALA A 74 -7.66 5.67 0.48
N TYR A 75 -7.05 4.90 1.39
CA TYR A 75 -6.98 5.22 2.83
C TYR A 75 -5.54 5.36 3.30
N GLY A 76 -4.63 4.63 2.66
CA GLY A 76 -3.23 4.66 3.01
C GLY A 76 -2.61 6.04 2.86
N MET A 77 -3.21 7.00 2.14
CA MET A 77 -2.77 8.40 2.01
C MET A 77 -3.19 9.31 3.18
N ASP A 78 -4.20 8.93 3.97
CA ASP A 78 -4.70 9.73 5.09
C ASP A 78 -3.89 9.51 6.38
N ILE A 79 -2.94 8.56 6.36
CA ILE A 79 -2.02 8.30 7.48
C ILE A 79 -1.01 9.44 7.58
N ASP A 80 -0.88 10.00 8.78
CA ASP A 80 0.06 11.07 9.10
C ASP A 80 1.53 10.63 8.91
N ASP A 81 2.40 11.54 8.48
CA ASP A 81 3.79 11.22 8.16
C ASP A 81 4.58 10.70 9.38
N ASP A 82 4.28 11.21 10.58
CA ASP A 82 4.92 10.74 11.81
C ASP A 82 4.43 9.33 12.17
N GLU A 83 3.15 9.05 11.94
CA GLU A 83 2.59 7.71 12.08
C GLU A 83 3.23 6.73 11.07
N ARG A 84 3.47 7.15 9.82
CA ARG A 84 4.18 6.33 8.82
C ARG A 84 5.61 6.04 9.24
N LEU A 85 6.34 7.05 9.71
CA LEU A 85 7.73 6.90 10.12
C LEU A 85 7.85 5.91 11.28
N ARG A 86 6.98 6.04 12.29
CA ARG A 86 6.88 5.06 13.36
C ARG A 86 6.56 3.67 12.81
N GLY A 87 5.56 3.56 11.95
CA GLY A 87 5.15 2.31 11.32
C GLY A 87 6.26 1.63 10.53
N ILE A 88 7.17 2.38 9.90
CA ILE A 88 8.37 1.83 9.24
C ILE A 88 9.29 1.15 10.25
N VAL A 89 9.62 1.83 11.36
CA VAL A 89 10.52 1.26 12.39
C VAL A 89 9.85 0.07 13.09
N GLU A 90 8.56 0.16 13.37
CA GLU A 90 7.77 -0.95 13.93
C GLU A 90 7.75 -2.15 12.99
N SER A 91 7.53 -1.94 11.69
CA SER A 91 7.54 -3.03 10.70
C SER A 91 8.92 -3.71 10.61
N LEU A 92 10.00 -2.92 10.62
CA LEU A 92 11.36 -3.46 10.59
C LEU A 92 11.70 -4.24 11.86
N THR A 93 11.17 -3.83 13.01
CA THR A 93 11.44 -4.49 14.30
C THR A 93 10.52 -5.69 14.55
N ALA A 94 9.20 -5.49 14.53
CA ALA A 94 8.22 -6.51 14.86
C ALA A 94 8.08 -7.57 13.75
N GLU A 95 7.98 -7.15 12.49
CA GLU A 95 7.70 -8.08 11.37
C GLU A 95 8.97 -8.64 10.73
N CYS A 96 10.06 -7.87 10.74
CA CYS A 96 11.33 -8.28 10.12
C CYS A 96 12.38 -8.75 11.14
N GLY A 97 12.11 -8.61 12.44
CA GLY A 97 13.00 -9.05 13.52
C GLY A 97 14.31 -8.28 13.63
N LEU A 98 14.42 -7.09 13.02
CA LEU A 98 15.62 -6.26 13.12
C LEU A 98 15.65 -5.54 14.46
N THR A 99 16.84 -5.45 15.07
CA THR A 99 17.02 -4.55 16.22
C THR A 99 17.22 -3.11 15.75
N LEU A 100 16.96 -2.11 16.61
CA LEU A 100 17.29 -0.71 16.30
C LEU A 100 18.76 -0.52 15.92
N ARG A 101 19.66 -1.31 16.51
CA ARG A 101 21.08 -1.31 16.15
C ARG A 101 21.34 -1.84 14.74
N ASN A 102 20.59 -2.85 14.28
CA ASN A 102 20.68 -3.31 12.90
C ASN A 102 20.20 -2.21 11.94
N ILE A 103 19.07 -1.59 12.26
CA ILE A 103 18.49 -0.52 11.44
C ILE A 103 19.47 0.65 11.36
N ALA A 104 19.99 1.15 12.50
CA ALA A 104 20.98 2.23 12.54
C ALA A 104 22.20 1.95 11.64
N ARG A 105 22.72 0.72 11.67
CA ARG A 105 23.87 0.32 10.83
C ARG A 105 23.53 0.24 9.35
N LEU A 106 22.33 -0.21 9.00
CA LEU A 106 21.88 -0.34 7.61
C LEU A 106 21.46 1.00 7.01
N THR A 107 20.91 1.89 7.83
CA THR A 107 20.43 3.20 7.41
C THR A 107 21.44 4.31 7.65
N GLY A 108 22.51 4.08 8.42
CA GLY A 108 23.46 5.11 8.83
C GLY A 108 22.85 6.20 9.73
N LEU A 109 21.70 5.95 10.34
CA LEU A 109 21.06 6.86 11.29
C LEU A 109 21.56 6.61 12.72
N ASP A 110 21.44 7.63 13.56
CA ASP A 110 21.67 7.45 14.99
C ASP A 110 20.61 6.51 15.59
N ILE A 111 21.02 5.67 16.52
CA ILE A 111 20.10 4.80 17.26
C ILE A 111 19.15 5.62 18.15
N GLU A 112 19.57 6.78 18.64
CA GLU A 112 18.73 7.69 19.42
C GLU A 112 17.60 8.28 18.56
N ASP A 113 17.91 8.66 17.32
CA ASP A 113 16.92 9.13 16.35
C ASP A 113 15.88 8.04 16.03
N LEU A 114 16.31 6.78 15.91
CA LEU A 114 15.39 5.65 15.73
C LEU A 114 14.52 5.40 16.97
N GLY A 115 15.05 5.66 18.17
CA GLY A 115 14.26 5.65 19.40
C GLY A 115 13.21 6.75 19.41
N MET A 116 13.59 7.97 19.04
CA MET A 116 12.66 9.10 18.91
C MET A 116 11.60 8.85 17.83
N ALA A 117 11.96 8.20 16.72
CA ALA A 117 11.00 7.80 15.68
C ALA A 117 9.90 6.85 16.19
N LEU A 118 10.13 6.14 17.31
CA LEU A 118 9.12 5.28 17.93
C LEU A 118 8.26 6.02 18.95
N THR A 119 8.85 6.97 19.69
CA THR A 119 8.21 7.60 20.85
C THR A 119 7.64 8.98 20.57
N ASP A 120 8.36 9.80 19.81
CA ASP A 120 7.99 11.18 19.45
C ASP A 120 8.59 11.55 18.08
N PRO A 121 8.04 11.02 16.97
CA PRO A 121 8.57 11.28 15.63
C PRO A 121 8.49 12.77 15.27
N GLY A 122 7.54 13.52 15.84
CA GLY A 122 7.36 14.95 15.64
C GLY A 122 8.60 15.78 15.97
N SER A 123 9.38 15.33 16.95
CA SER A 123 10.62 15.98 17.40
C SER A 123 11.81 15.83 16.43
N LEU A 124 11.75 14.90 15.47
CA LEU A 124 12.86 14.62 14.57
C LEU A 124 13.09 15.75 13.56
N PRO A 125 14.36 16.08 13.24
CA PRO A 125 14.67 16.95 12.12
C PRO A 125 14.12 16.39 10.80
N SER A 126 13.64 17.27 9.91
CA SER A 126 13.07 16.86 8.62
C SER A 126 14.02 16.03 7.76
N GLU A 127 15.33 16.31 7.82
CA GLU A 127 16.35 15.53 7.12
C GLU A 127 16.43 14.09 7.65
N THR A 128 16.40 13.91 8.97
CA THR A 128 16.38 12.60 9.63
C THR A 128 15.12 11.82 9.24
N LYS A 129 13.95 12.49 9.27
CA LYS A 129 12.67 11.91 8.80
C LYS A 129 12.77 11.44 7.35
N TYR A 130 13.31 12.27 6.46
CA TYR A 130 13.50 11.93 5.05
C TYR A 130 14.42 10.72 4.86
N ILE A 131 15.57 10.68 5.54
CA ILE A 131 16.50 9.56 5.46
C ILE A 131 15.86 8.27 5.97
N LEU A 132 15.13 8.35 7.10
CA LEU A 132 14.43 7.20 7.68
C LEU A 132 13.35 6.68 6.74
N ALA A 133 12.51 7.55 6.19
CA ALA A 133 11.49 7.16 5.22
C ALA A 133 12.10 6.47 4.00
N LEU A 134 13.14 7.05 3.41
CA LEU A 134 13.77 6.53 2.19
C LEU A 134 14.47 5.19 2.44
N ARG A 135 15.38 5.15 3.43
CA ARG A 135 16.21 3.95 3.70
C ARG A 135 15.38 2.86 4.39
N GLY A 136 14.46 3.23 5.28
CA GLY A 136 13.56 2.28 5.93
C GLY A 136 12.59 1.63 4.94
N SER A 137 11.97 2.40 4.04
CA SER A 137 11.13 1.84 2.97
C SER A 137 11.93 0.92 2.03
N HIS A 138 13.18 1.27 1.72
CA HIS A 138 14.06 0.39 0.95
C HIS A 138 14.29 -0.95 1.65
N LEU A 139 14.54 -0.95 2.97
CA LEU A 139 14.69 -2.18 3.75
C LEU A 139 13.41 -3.03 3.76
N ILE A 140 12.24 -2.42 3.95
CA ILE A 140 10.94 -3.11 3.88
C ILE A 140 10.77 -3.77 2.51
N ASN A 141 11.05 -3.03 1.44
CA ASN A 141 10.97 -3.57 0.08
C ASN A 141 11.94 -4.73 -0.14
N ALA A 142 13.19 -4.63 0.35
CA ALA A 142 14.18 -5.70 0.27
C ALA A 142 13.70 -6.97 1.00
N VAL A 143 13.07 -6.83 2.17
CA VAL A 143 12.46 -7.95 2.90
C VAL A 143 11.31 -8.56 2.10
N ASN A 144 10.41 -7.74 1.55
CA ASN A 144 9.30 -8.21 0.74
C ASN A 144 9.75 -8.99 -0.51
N LEU A 145 10.86 -8.57 -1.14
CA LEU A 145 11.45 -9.29 -2.27
C LEU A 145 12.10 -10.63 -1.88
N ALA A 146 12.55 -10.77 -0.63
CA ALA A 146 13.16 -12.00 -0.13
C ALA A 146 12.13 -13.03 0.38
N ARG A 147 10.89 -12.61 0.69
CA ARG A 147 9.83 -13.49 1.19
C ARG A 147 9.29 -14.39 0.06
N PRO A 148 8.86 -15.63 0.37
CA PRO A 148 8.15 -16.48 -0.58
C PRO A 148 6.89 -15.77 -1.10
N ARG A 149 6.59 -15.94 -2.40
CA ARG A 149 5.36 -15.44 -3.03
C ARG A 149 4.20 -16.39 -2.81
#